data_AF-A0A961IEZ7-F1
#
_entry.id   AF-A0A961IEZ7-F1
#
_cell.length_a   1.000
_cell.length_b   1.000
_cell.length_c   1.000
_cell.angle_alpha   90.00
_cell.angle_beta   90.00
_cell.angle_gamma   90.00
#
_symmetry.space_group_name_H-M   'P 1'
#
loop_
_entity.id
_entity.type
_entity.pdbx_description
1 polymer ?
#
loop_
_entity_poly.entity_id
_entity_poly.type
_entity_poly.pdbx_seq_one_letter_code
_entity_poly.pdbx_strand_id
1 'polypeptide(L)'
;SNQTDETDLMPYPLLDAIEKLAIRDRKSPVEVYDALLLRFQSQKEHECDPKTLKQSVRRFFQLWSRNQWKRERYAPAFHLDDENLDPRTWYRFPILSAGYAQELDELDSR
;
A
#
# COMPACT_ATOMS: atom_id res chain seq x y z
N SER A 1 -16.83 -19.65 -9.77
CA SER A 1 -15.63 -19.43 -8.94
C SER A 1 -14.75 -18.39 -9.61
N ASN A 2 -15.16 -17.12 -9.61
CA ASN A 2 -14.36 -16.01 -10.15
C ASN A 2 -14.11 -15.06 -8.98
N GLN A 3 -12.93 -15.16 -8.38
CA GLN A 3 -12.44 -14.16 -7.42
C GLN A 3 -12.06 -12.91 -8.22
N THR A 4 -12.67 -11.76 -7.92
CA THR A 4 -12.46 -10.48 -8.65
C THR A 4 -11.75 -9.42 -7.79
N ASP A 5 -11.54 -9.72 -6.52
CA ASP A 5 -10.94 -8.87 -5.50
C ASP A 5 -9.46 -8.59 -5.78
N GLU A 6 -8.67 -9.60 -6.14
CA GLU A 6 -7.26 -9.42 -6.53
C GLU A 6 -7.13 -8.63 -7.84
N THR A 7 -8.14 -8.71 -8.71
CA THR A 7 -8.20 -7.93 -9.95
C THR A 7 -8.47 -6.46 -9.67
N ASP A 8 -9.30 -6.16 -8.67
CA ASP A 8 -9.63 -4.80 -8.26
C ASP A 8 -8.60 -4.17 -7.33
N LEU A 9 -7.81 -4.95 -6.59
CA LEU A 9 -6.80 -4.42 -5.67
C LEU A 9 -5.42 -4.55 -6.28
N MET A 10 -4.87 -5.75 -6.20
CA MET A 10 -3.60 -6.26 -6.70
C MET A 10 -3.43 -7.65 -6.04
N PRO A 11 -2.47 -8.48 -6.47
CA PRO A 11 -2.19 -9.75 -5.78
C PRO A 11 -1.91 -9.52 -4.29
N TYR A 12 -2.51 -10.33 -3.41
CA TYR A 12 -2.37 -10.15 -1.96
C TYR A 12 -0.92 -10.13 -1.45
N PRO A 13 0.01 -10.96 -1.96
CA PRO A 13 1.41 -10.89 -1.55
C PRO A 13 2.08 -9.54 -1.88
N LEU A 14 1.66 -8.90 -2.98
CA LEU A 14 2.16 -7.57 -3.36
C LEU A 14 1.53 -6.50 -2.46
N LEU A 15 0.23 -6.61 -2.17
CA LEU A 15 -0.47 -5.70 -1.28
C LEU A 15 0.14 -5.70 0.13
N ASP A 16 0.35 -6.87 0.71
CA ASP A 16 0.99 -7.05 2.03
C ASP A 16 2.42 -6.48 2.05
N ALA A 17 3.18 -6.70 0.99
CA ALA A 17 4.53 -6.15 0.87
C ALA A 17 4.53 -4.60 0.81
N ILE A 18 3.58 -4.01 0.07
CA ILE A 18 3.41 -2.56 0.01
C ILE A 18 2.99 -2.02 1.37
N GLU A 19 2.02 -2.65 2.04
CA GLU A 19 1.50 -2.22 3.35
C GLU A 19 2.61 -2.18 4.40
N LYS A 20 3.42 -3.24 4.50
CA LYS A 20 4.57 -3.27 5.40
C LYS A 20 5.56 -2.15 5.12
N LEU A 21 5.92 -1.93 3.86
CA LEU A 21 6.87 -0.88 3.51
C LEU A 21 6.30 0.54 3.78
N ALA A 22 5.04 0.77 3.45
CA ALA A 22 4.41 2.09 3.53
C ALA A 22 3.95 2.44 4.96
N ILE A 23 3.35 1.49 5.67
CA ILE A 23 2.69 1.74 6.95
C ILE A 23 3.63 1.43 8.12
N ARG A 24 4.25 0.24 8.14
CA ARG A 24 5.21 -0.16 9.18
C ARG A 24 6.51 0.61 9.07
N ASP A 25 7.14 0.53 7.90
CA ASP A 25 8.47 1.08 7.67
C ASP A 25 8.43 2.57 7.28
N ARG A 26 7.21 3.12 7.10
CA ARG A 26 6.94 4.55 6.81
C ARG A 26 7.64 5.10 5.56
N LYS A 27 7.84 4.25 4.56
CA LYS A 27 8.47 4.63 3.30
C LYS A 27 7.52 5.44 2.41
N SER A 28 8.09 6.39 1.68
CA SER A 28 7.40 7.14 0.63
C SER A 28 7.04 6.23 -0.57
N PRO A 29 6.10 6.63 -1.43
CA PRO A 29 5.76 5.88 -2.65
C PRO A 29 6.97 5.49 -3.51
N VAL A 30 7.95 6.39 -3.67
CA VAL A 30 9.18 6.14 -4.44
C VAL A 30 10.04 5.08 -3.75
N GLU A 31 10.25 5.19 -2.44
CA GLU A 31 11.06 4.24 -1.68
C GLU A 31 10.41 2.84 -1.60
N VAL A 32 9.07 2.78 -1.53
CA VAL A 32 8.32 1.52 -1.63
C VAL A 32 8.56 0.88 -2.99
N TYR A 33 8.41 1.65 -4.08
CA TYR A 33 8.64 1.15 -5.43
C TYR A 33 10.07 0.62 -5.62
N ASP A 34 11.08 1.37 -5.17
CA ASP A 34 12.49 0.96 -5.28
C ASP A 34 12.78 -0.32 -4.47
N ALA A 35 12.24 -0.42 -3.26
CA ALA A 35 12.41 -1.60 -2.42
C ALA A 35 11.75 -2.85 -3.04
N LEU A 36 10.58 -2.69 -3.65
CA LEU A 36 9.90 -3.78 -4.37
C LEU A 36 10.68 -4.17 -5.62
N LEU A 37 11.16 -3.21 -6.40
CA LEU A 37 11.96 -3.48 -7.59
C LEU A 37 13.18 -4.34 -7.27
N LEU A 38 13.92 -3.99 -6.21
CA LEU A 38 15.07 -4.77 -5.74
C LEU A 38 14.69 -6.17 -5.26
N ARG A 39 13.57 -6.30 -4.54
CA ARG A 39 13.07 -7.58 -4.05
C ARG A 39 12.68 -8.50 -5.20
N PHE A 40 11.90 -8.02 -6.17
CA PHE A 40 11.44 -8.84 -7.29
C PHE A 40 12.57 -9.20 -8.27
N GLN A 41 13.58 -8.33 -8.44
CA GLN A 41 14.78 -8.67 -9.21
C GLN A 41 15.58 -9.82 -8.57
N SER A 42 15.64 -9.89 -7.24
CA SER A 42 16.43 -10.90 -6.54
C SER A 42 15.74 -12.26 -6.44
N GLN A 43 14.40 -12.29 -6.37
CA GLN A 43 13.68 -13.54 -6.11
C GLN A 43 13.53 -14.45 -7.34
N LYS A 44 13.79 -14.00 -8.59
CA LYS A 44 13.54 -14.75 -9.86
C LYS A 44 12.13 -15.35 -10.02
N GLU A 45 11.29 -15.25 -9.00
CA GLU A 45 9.91 -15.66 -8.94
C GLU A 45 9.05 -14.48 -9.37
N HIS A 46 8.40 -14.67 -10.50
CA HIS A 46 7.31 -13.90 -11.07
C HIS A 46 7.65 -12.64 -11.88
N GLU A 47 7.09 -12.66 -13.09
CA GLU A 47 6.98 -11.63 -14.12
C GLU A 47 6.17 -10.40 -13.65
N CYS A 48 6.60 -9.73 -12.59
CA CYS A 48 6.06 -8.42 -12.27
C CYS A 48 6.81 -7.35 -13.07
N ASP A 49 6.23 -6.96 -14.22
CA ASP A 49 6.66 -5.81 -15.00
C ASP A 49 6.80 -4.56 -14.08
N PRO A 50 7.94 -3.85 -14.09
CA PRO A 50 8.14 -2.62 -13.32
C PRO A 50 6.98 -1.62 -13.44
N LYS A 51 6.35 -1.54 -14.62
CA LYS A 51 5.17 -0.69 -14.83
C LYS A 51 3.98 -1.11 -13.98
N THR A 52 3.69 -2.42 -13.90
CA THR A 52 2.63 -2.97 -13.06
C THR A 52 2.91 -2.74 -11.58
N LEU A 53 4.18 -2.89 -11.15
CA LEU A 53 4.57 -2.56 -9.77
C LEU A 53 4.31 -1.10 -9.43
N LYS A 54 4.74 -0.18 -10.30
CA LYS A 54 4.48 1.26 -10.11
C LYS A 54 2.98 1.56 -10.01
N GLN A 55 2.17 0.96 -10.89
CA GLN A 55 0.71 1.12 -10.87
C GLN A 55 0.08 0.59 -9.58
N SER A 56 0.54 -0.55 -9.07
CA SER A 56 0.08 -1.13 -7.80
C SER A 56 0.44 -0.24 -6.60
N VAL A 57 1.67 0.29 -6.55
CA VAL A 57 2.09 1.24 -5.51
C VAL A 57 1.23 2.50 -5.55
N ARG A 58 1.06 3.10 -6.74
CA ARG A 58 0.19 4.26 -6.93
C ARG A 58 -1.23 3.98 -6.46
N ARG A 59 -1.80 2.84 -6.87
CA ARG A 59 -3.16 2.42 -6.50
C ARG A 59 -3.30 2.25 -4.99
N PHE A 60 -2.30 1.67 -4.31
CA PHE A 60 -2.30 1.53 -2.86
C PHE A 60 -2.43 2.88 -2.16
N PHE A 61 -1.56 3.85 -2.44
CA PHE A 61 -1.57 5.15 -1.75
C PHE A 61 -2.84 5.97 -2.04
N GLN A 62 -3.37 5.89 -3.26
CA GLN A 62 -4.65 6.50 -3.62
C GLN A 62 -5.83 5.88 -2.85
N LEU A 63 -5.91 4.55 -2.82
CA LEU A 63 -6.96 3.85 -2.09
C LEU A 63 -6.79 4.01 -0.58
N TRP A 64 -5.56 4.05 -0.09
CA TRP A 64 -5.24 4.28 1.31
C TRP A 64 -5.82 5.62 1.76
N SER A 65 -5.35 6.72 1.17
CA SER A 65 -5.79 8.07 1.56
C SER A 65 -7.31 8.25 1.41
N ARG A 66 -7.89 7.84 0.26
CA ARG A 66 -9.33 8.00 -0.01
C ARG A 66 -10.23 7.20 0.94
N ASN A 67 -9.77 6.04 1.42
CA ASN A 67 -10.56 5.17 2.29
C ASN A 67 -10.28 5.37 3.79
N GLN A 68 -9.50 6.39 4.21
CA GLN A 68 -9.24 6.64 5.64
C GLN A 68 -10.54 6.79 6.45
N TRP A 69 -11.55 7.47 5.91
CA TRP A 69 -12.85 7.63 6.59
C TRP A 69 -13.53 6.30 6.93
N LYS A 70 -13.23 5.21 6.20
CA LYS A 70 -13.75 3.88 6.50
C LYS A 70 -13.05 3.30 7.73
N ARG A 71 -11.72 3.49 7.84
CA ARG A 71 -10.90 3.03 8.97
C ARG A 71 -11.29 3.69 10.28
N GLU A 72 -11.63 4.98 10.26
CA GLU A 72 -12.15 5.71 11.44
C GLU A 72 -13.44 5.11 12.01
N ARG A 73 -14.17 4.35 11.18
CA ARG A 73 -15.44 3.71 11.50
C ARG A 73 -15.31 2.20 11.72
N TYR A 74 -14.09 1.68 11.86
CA TYR A 74 -13.88 0.27 12.19
C TYR A 74 -14.52 -0.08 13.53
N ALA A 75 -15.15 -1.26 13.56
CA ALA A 75 -15.62 -1.85 14.81
C ALA A 75 -14.40 -2.25 15.66
N PRO A 76 -14.51 -2.25 17.00
CA PRO A 76 -13.48 -2.80 17.86
C PRO A 76 -13.11 -4.22 17.42
N ALA A 77 -11.82 -4.48 17.25
CA ALA A 77 -11.28 -5.77 16.86
C ALA A 77 -10.05 -6.10 17.72
N PHE A 78 -9.69 -7.39 17.77
CA PHE A 78 -8.49 -7.81 18.49
C PHE A 78 -7.23 -7.40 17.73
N HIS A 79 -6.22 -6.96 18.47
CA HIS A 79 -4.87 -6.76 17.95
C HIS A 79 -4.12 -8.09 18.05
N LEU A 80 -3.70 -8.64 16.92
CA LEU A 80 -3.07 -9.97 16.82
C LEU A 80 -1.58 -9.89 16.46
N ASP A 81 -1.17 -8.89 15.69
CA ASP A 81 0.21 -8.65 15.25
C ASP A 81 0.84 -7.47 15.98
N ASP A 82 2.13 -7.22 15.76
CA ASP A 82 2.85 -6.04 16.29
C ASP A 82 2.36 -4.71 15.68
N GLU A 83 1.60 -4.79 14.59
CA GLU A 83 1.09 -3.66 13.81
C GLU A 83 -0.41 -3.76 13.54
N ASN A 84 -1.08 -2.62 13.37
CA ASN A 84 -2.49 -2.60 12.98
C ASN A 84 -2.85 -1.32 12.22
N LEU A 85 -4.03 -1.32 11.58
CA LEU A 85 -4.54 -0.19 10.81
C LEU A 85 -5.63 0.61 11.53
N ASP A 86 -5.81 0.38 12.83
CA ASP A 86 -6.81 1.07 13.65
C ASP A 86 -6.29 2.47 14.04
N PRO A 87 -7.00 3.54 13.63
CA PRO A 87 -6.60 4.91 13.95
C PRO A 87 -6.66 5.25 15.45
N ARG A 88 -7.37 4.46 16.25
CA ARG A 88 -7.47 4.71 17.70
C ARG A 88 -6.25 4.22 18.45
N THR A 89 -5.60 3.17 17.95
CA THR A 89 -4.52 2.49 18.66
C THR A 89 -3.16 2.77 18.05
N TRP A 90 -2.91 2.40 16.80
CA TRP A 90 -1.53 2.34 16.26
C TRP A 90 -1.28 3.32 15.11
N TYR A 91 -2.08 3.32 14.04
CA TYR A 91 -1.83 4.17 12.86
C TYR A 91 -2.81 5.33 12.69
N ARG A 92 -2.45 6.51 13.19
CA ARG A 92 -3.23 7.74 12.99
C ARG A 92 -2.88 8.41 11.67
N PHE A 93 -3.86 8.47 10.77
CA PHE A 93 -3.77 9.16 9.48
C PHE A 93 -4.95 10.10 9.29
N PRO A 94 -4.75 11.34 8.80
CA PRO A 94 -5.83 12.30 8.67
C PRO A 94 -6.83 11.89 7.58
N ILE A 95 -8.13 12.01 7.87
CA ILE A 95 -9.20 11.73 6.90
C ILE A 95 -9.07 12.63 5.67
N LEU A 96 -8.79 13.92 5.91
CA LEU A 96 -8.54 14.90 4.87
C LEU A 96 -7.03 15.07 4.73
N SER A 97 -6.50 14.66 3.59
CA SER A 97 -5.09 14.77 3.25
C SER A 97 -4.94 15.20 1.80
N ALA A 98 -3.73 15.62 1.40
CA ALA A 98 -3.40 15.88 -0.01
C ALA A 98 -3.34 14.60 -0.86
N GLY A 99 -3.58 13.41 -0.27
CA GLY A 99 -3.69 12.16 -1.01
C GLY A 99 -2.38 11.68 -1.64
N TYR A 100 -1.23 12.07 -1.09
CA TYR A 100 0.11 11.80 -1.64
C TYR A 100 0.32 12.36 -3.05
N ALA A 101 -0.39 13.43 -3.44
CA ALA A 101 -0.34 13.94 -4.81
C ALA A 101 1.09 14.23 -5.29
N GLN A 102 1.89 14.94 -4.49
CA GLN A 102 3.25 15.28 -4.85
C GLN A 102 4.15 14.04 -4.94
N GLU A 103 4.07 13.15 -3.95
CA GLU A 103 4.89 11.95 -3.88
C GLU A 103 4.55 10.94 -4.99
N LEU A 104 3.28 10.94 -5.43
CA LEU A 104 2.82 10.15 -6.57
C LEU A 104 3.25 10.75 -7.91
N ASP A 105 3.33 12.07 -8.03
CA ASP A 105 3.89 12.73 -9.22
C ASP A 105 5.40 12.50 -9.33
N GLU A 106 6.11 12.47 -8.20
CA GLU A 106 7.53 12.07 -8.11
C GLU A 106 7.73 10.60 -8.55
N LEU A 107 6.83 9.71 -8.13
CA LEU A 107 6.83 8.30 -8.57
C LEU A 107 6.58 8.14 -10.08
N ASP A 108 5.66 8.94 -10.63
CA ASP A 108 5.35 8.91 -12.06
C ASP A 108 6.52 9.43 -12.91
N SER A 109 7.25 10.44 -12.40
CA SER A 109 8.40 11.07 -13.07
C SER A 109 9.67 10.20 -13.08
N ARG A 110 9.71 9.13 -12.29
CA ARG A 110 10.83 8.19 -12.17
C ARG A 110 10.88 7.17 -13.30
#